data_AF-A0A399YBZ0-F1
#
_entry.id   AF-A0A399YBZ0-F1
#
_cell.length_a   1.000
_cell.length_b   1.000
_cell.length_c   1.000
_cell.angle_alpha   90.00
_cell.angle_beta   90.00
_cell.angle_gamma   90.00
#
_symmetry.space_group_name_H-M   'P 1'
#
loop_
_entity.id
_entity.type
_entity.pdbx_description
1 polymer ?
#
loop_
_entity_poly.entity_id
_entity_poly.type
_entity_poly.pdbx_seq_one_letter_code
_entity_poly.pdbx_strand_id
1 'polypeptide(L)'
;HILGADNMNRKLIALVFVVLSALLLAQAGGAAATSAFFIPDEPNDTFATATPLFQSNSTGGYFLTANDLDYYRFDLPSDNDVYVDARVAGEHGNPPQPVELRLYDASYSLIAENLTCDEDLSLSEPLTAGTYFVLIQRCPGPHYIDNSYGLYVGWPQAVPPWPGDVEPNDTPAQAVPVAYGDDLRGWFSDTDTTDYYKFAGQAGDQIALALTDVSFRDKGTFTLYDPNSDLVTLNVTNVNWPYDLWAELPLTGDYLVKATPSSAYYGDGSIDYDRVLTLTGGDEPNNTMATATDITLGPRLPVTHDYLCDTDWFRFEGRAGDVLAGINTDTAIENVYLYRADGSYLPGHVLPADGIYYLKVSGYYDDKWDSYCNEGVVVYPFAEALWVSPTANKFAGDKTIRQGDIVTRKTTAGQWQIVFDASDVGITKNVNAIEVMPNGSILMSLAAAQNVPGLGEVQPQDIIRFIPTSLGDNTAGTFEWFLDGSDVGLTTSGERIDAIYMQRDIENPLRISTTGSGSVPRTSGGTLKFADEDILNLVGGIFGANSAGTWRMSLDGSTVPGLAKEDISNLARVETYPAHDSTLLTGLDSAFKVNNVSGTPFDVMDGDLWQPVIVGFTPQKIDAMAVGS
;
A
#
# COMPACT_ATOMS: atom_id res chain seq x y z
N HIS A 1 -32.67 5.33 -9.13
CA HIS A 1 -32.58 6.79 -9.01
C HIS A 1 -32.57 7.20 -7.55
N ILE A 2 -31.40 7.13 -6.91
CA ILE A 2 -31.05 7.88 -5.70
C ILE A 2 -29.56 8.22 -5.89
N LEU A 3 -29.30 9.43 -6.38
CA LEU A 3 -27.99 10.09 -6.34
C LEU A 3 -28.18 11.23 -5.32
N GLY A 4 -27.33 11.30 -4.29
CA GLY A 4 -27.34 12.47 -3.39
C GLY A 4 -26.88 12.30 -1.94
N ALA A 5 -26.24 11.19 -1.53
CA ALA A 5 -25.79 11.03 -0.13
C ALA A 5 -24.27 11.23 0.09
N ASP A 6 -23.41 11.06 -0.91
CA ASP A 6 -21.95 11.10 -0.71
C ASP A 6 -21.35 12.50 -0.48
N ASN A 7 -22.04 13.57 -0.92
CA ASN A 7 -21.48 14.93 -0.86
C ASN A 7 -21.61 15.64 0.50
N MET A 8 -22.33 15.06 1.48
CA MET A 8 -22.50 15.68 2.81
C MET A 8 -21.45 15.26 3.84
N ASN A 9 -20.81 14.09 3.69
CA ASN A 9 -19.93 13.55 4.73
C ASN A 9 -18.53 14.19 4.74
N ARG A 10 -17.95 14.55 3.58
CA ARG A 10 -16.60 15.15 3.51
C ARG A 10 -16.55 16.64 3.89
N LYS A 11 -17.60 17.40 3.53
CA LYS A 11 -17.73 18.82 3.91
C LYS A 11 -17.88 19.04 5.42
N LEU A 12 -18.42 18.07 6.14
CA LEU A 12 -18.57 18.14 7.60
C LEU A 12 -17.23 17.85 8.31
N ILE A 13 -16.42 16.94 7.78
CA ILE A 13 -15.11 16.56 8.33
C ILE A 13 -14.15 17.76 8.25
N ALA A 14 -13.97 18.38 7.09
CA ALA A 14 -13.08 19.54 6.93
C ALA A 14 -13.53 20.79 7.73
N LEU A 15 -14.85 21.04 7.84
CA LEU A 15 -15.39 22.17 8.59
C LEU A 15 -15.23 22.00 10.11
N VAL A 16 -15.30 20.76 10.63
CA VAL A 16 -15.11 20.45 12.05
C VAL A 16 -13.65 20.62 12.47
N PHE A 17 -12.68 20.31 11.58
CA PHE A 17 -11.25 20.53 11.84
C PHE A 17 -10.88 22.02 11.97
N VAL A 18 -11.39 22.90 11.10
CA VAL A 18 -11.04 24.34 11.15
C VAL A 18 -11.60 25.02 12.40
N VAL A 19 -12.77 24.60 12.89
CA VAL A 19 -13.37 25.19 14.10
C VAL A 19 -12.67 24.70 15.38
N LEU A 20 -12.20 23.45 15.45
CA LEU A 20 -11.46 22.96 16.63
C LEU A 20 -10.03 23.54 16.70
N SER A 21 -9.32 23.64 15.58
CA SER A 21 -7.95 24.20 15.55
C SER A 21 -7.92 25.68 15.95
N ALA A 22 -8.90 26.47 15.48
CA ALA A 22 -9.02 27.88 15.84
C ALA A 22 -9.46 28.12 17.29
N LEU A 23 -10.22 27.18 17.92
CA LEU A 23 -10.60 27.30 19.33
C LEU A 23 -9.50 26.87 20.30
N LEU A 24 -8.61 25.92 19.93
CA LEU A 24 -7.54 25.46 20.82
C LEU A 24 -6.30 26.37 20.86
N LEU A 25 -5.98 27.07 19.76
CA LEU A 25 -4.89 28.06 19.74
C LEU A 25 -5.15 29.29 20.63
N ALA A 26 -6.40 29.52 21.05
CA ALA A 26 -6.75 30.61 21.95
C ALA A 26 -6.65 30.25 23.45
N GLN A 27 -6.41 28.98 23.83
CA GLN A 27 -6.46 28.58 25.26
C GLN A 27 -5.32 27.71 25.80
N ALA A 28 -4.38 27.19 25.02
CA ALA A 28 -3.34 26.32 25.57
C ALA A 28 -1.92 26.89 25.38
N GLY A 29 -1.50 27.73 26.33
CA GLY A 29 -0.07 27.91 26.62
C GLY A 29 0.45 26.66 27.31
N GLY A 30 0.84 25.64 26.55
CA GLY A 30 1.42 24.39 27.07
C GLY A 30 1.40 23.29 26.03
N ALA A 31 2.59 22.75 25.73
CA ALA A 31 2.81 21.71 24.74
C ALA A 31 2.01 20.44 25.08
N ALA A 32 0.96 20.17 24.31
CA ALA A 32 0.36 18.85 24.17
C ALA A 32 0.68 18.38 22.75
N ALA A 33 1.40 17.27 22.63
CA ALA A 33 1.63 16.62 21.35
C ALA A 33 0.28 16.08 20.85
N THR A 34 -0.26 16.67 19.80
CA THR A 34 -1.46 16.19 19.12
C THR A 34 -1.08 15.08 18.15
N SER A 35 -1.83 13.98 18.19
CA SER A 35 -1.82 12.92 17.19
C SER A 35 -2.15 13.51 15.81
N ALA A 36 -1.17 13.59 14.92
CA ALA A 36 -1.41 13.91 13.52
C ALA A 36 -1.92 12.64 12.81
N PHE A 37 -3.04 12.79 12.10
CA PHE A 37 -3.44 11.84 11.05
C PHE A 37 -2.38 11.89 9.95
N PHE A 38 -1.91 10.73 9.48
CA PHE A 38 -0.97 10.64 8.37
C PHE A 38 -1.73 10.79 7.06
N ILE A 39 -1.66 11.98 6.47
CA ILE A 39 -1.83 12.12 5.02
C ILE A 39 -0.47 11.79 4.41
N PRO A 40 -0.38 10.95 3.37
CA PRO A 40 0.89 10.62 2.74
C PRO A 40 1.70 11.89 2.45
N ASP A 41 3.00 11.84 2.73
CA ASP A 41 3.95 12.92 2.53
C ASP A 41 3.76 14.17 3.39
N GLU A 42 2.88 14.15 4.41
CA GLU A 42 2.70 15.24 5.37
C GLU A 42 3.21 14.90 6.79
N PRO A 43 3.75 15.86 7.56
CA PRO A 43 3.94 17.28 7.21
C PRO A 43 5.17 17.52 6.34
N ASN A 44 5.05 18.26 5.24
CA ASN A 44 6.17 18.67 4.37
C ASN A 44 6.35 20.21 4.25
N ASP A 45 5.87 20.95 5.26
CA ASP A 45 5.85 22.43 5.36
C ASP A 45 7.20 23.15 5.42
N THR A 46 8.33 22.42 5.39
CA THR A 46 9.66 23.00 5.54
C THR A 46 10.70 22.27 4.70
N PHE A 47 11.80 22.95 4.37
CA PHE A 47 12.97 22.30 3.75
C PHE A 47 13.50 21.07 4.50
N ALA A 48 13.36 21.02 5.83
CA ALA A 48 13.85 19.91 6.64
C ALA A 48 12.92 18.69 6.59
N THR A 49 11.65 18.90 6.26
CA THR A 49 10.61 17.88 6.14
C THR A 49 10.25 17.60 4.69
N ALA A 50 11.03 18.13 3.74
CA ALA A 50 10.75 18.04 2.32
C ALA A 50 10.69 16.59 1.82
N THR A 51 9.65 16.26 1.09
CA THR A 51 9.39 14.92 0.55
C THR A 51 10.40 14.58 -0.56
N PRO A 52 11.08 13.42 -0.49
CA PRO A 52 12.02 13.01 -1.54
C PRO A 52 11.32 12.75 -2.88
N LEU A 53 11.87 13.32 -3.96
CA LEU A 53 11.50 13.06 -5.34
C LEU A 53 12.64 12.34 -6.07
N PHE A 54 12.25 11.38 -6.90
CA PHE A 54 13.14 10.68 -7.81
C PHE A 54 12.90 11.13 -9.25
N GLN A 55 13.86 10.89 -10.13
CA GLN A 55 13.79 11.31 -11.52
C GLN A 55 12.52 10.77 -12.20
N SER A 56 11.89 11.59 -13.05
CA SER A 56 10.69 11.24 -13.84
C SER A 56 9.50 10.76 -12.99
N ASN A 57 9.52 11.04 -11.69
CA ASN A 57 8.43 10.72 -10.80
C ASN A 57 7.34 11.79 -10.91
N SER A 58 6.10 11.38 -11.12
CA SER A 58 4.92 12.21 -10.88
C SER A 58 4.43 11.92 -9.47
N THR A 59 4.48 12.92 -8.59
CA THR A 59 3.83 12.86 -7.28
C THR A 59 2.59 13.72 -7.26
N GLY A 60 1.76 13.60 -6.22
CA GLY A 60 0.64 14.51 -5.99
C GLY A 60 0.42 14.75 -4.51
N GLY A 61 -0.24 15.86 -4.18
CA GLY A 61 -0.50 16.27 -2.81
C GLY A 61 -1.77 17.09 -2.65
N TYR A 62 -2.07 17.46 -1.40
CA TYR A 62 -3.24 18.25 -1.03
C TYR A 62 -2.81 19.40 -0.13
N PHE A 63 -3.27 20.61 -0.42
CA PHE A 63 -3.15 21.69 0.55
C PHE A 63 -4.19 21.50 1.66
N LEU A 64 -3.77 21.04 2.84
CA LEU A 64 -4.63 20.76 3.99
C LEU A 64 -5.16 22.03 4.64
N THR A 65 -4.40 23.11 4.56
CA THR A 65 -4.81 24.42 5.08
C THR A 65 -4.62 25.54 4.05
N ALA A 66 -5.22 26.69 4.33
CA ALA A 66 -5.01 27.88 3.50
C ALA A 66 -3.54 28.34 3.47
N ASN A 67 -2.72 27.98 4.45
CA ASN A 67 -1.31 28.40 4.51
C ASN A 67 -0.36 27.21 4.34
N ASP A 68 -0.86 26.11 3.80
CA ASP A 68 -0.06 24.92 3.59
C ASP A 68 1.01 25.16 2.54
N LEU A 69 2.18 24.60 2.78
CA LEU A 69 3.35 24.75 1.94
C LEU A 69 3.93 23.37 1.71
N ASP A 70 4.19 23.00 0.45
CA ASP A 70 4.61 21.64 0.21
C ASP A 70 6.01 21.65 -0.37
N TYR A 71 6.99 21.22 0.42
CA TYR A 71 8.38 21.15 0.00
C TYR A 71 8.74 19.74 -0.45
N TYR A 72 9.45 19.69 -1.58
CA TYR A 72 10.00 18.47 -2.16
C TYR A 72 11.50 18.62 -2.34
N ARG A 73 12.24 17.50 -2.28
CA ARG A 73 13.71 17.45 -2.45
C ARG A 73 14.10 16.44 -3.50
N PHE A 74 14.96 16.81 -4.44
CA PHE A 74 15.57 15.88 -5.39
C PHE A 74 17.09 16.02 -5.44
N ASP A 75 17.77 14.95 -5.85
CA ASP A 75 19.21 14.93 -6.09
C ASP A 75 19.49 14.80 -7.59
N LEU A 76 20.14 15.81 -8.18
CA LEU A 76 20.53 15.83 -9.58
C LEU A 76 21.93 15.19 -9.73
N PRO A 77 22.08 14.09 -10.49
CA PRO A 77 23.33 13.32 -10.52
C PRO A 77 24.43 13.95 -11.39
N SER A 78 24.07 14.77 -12.38
CA SER A 78 24.99 15.43 -13.32
C SER A 78 24.37 16.75 -13.79
N ASP A 79 25.20 17.66 -14.30
CA ASP A 79 24.72 18.92 -14.88
C ASP A 79 23.67 18.66 -15.97
N ASN A 80 22.50 19.30 -15.87
CA ASN A 80 21.36 19.04 -16.75
C ASN A 80 20.34 20.19 -16.77
N ASP A 81 19.50 20.23 -17.79
CA ASP A 81 18.35 21.14 -17.87
C ASP A 81 17.17 20.50 -17.11
N VAL A 82 16.88 20.99 -15.91
CA VAL A 82 15.78 20.47 -15.09
C VAL A 82 14.49 21.17 -15.46
N TYR A 83 13.42 20.40 -15.63
CA TYR A 83 12.06 20.89 -15.71
C TYR A 83 11.27 20.51 -14.45
N VAL A 84 10.42 21.42 -14.00
CA VAL A 84 9.45 21.20 -12.92
C VAL A 84 8.09 21.61 -13.48
N ASP A 85 7.13 20.70 -13.48
CA ASP A 85 5.76 20.93 -13.96
C ASP A 85 4.77 20.65 -12.83
N ALA A 86 3.79 21.52 -12.66
CA ALA A 86 2.69 21.30 -11.74
C ALA A 86 1.36 21.38 -12.48
N ARG A 87 0.47 20.43 -12.16
CA ARG A 87 -0.86 20.32 -12.73
C ARG A 87 -1.89 20.35 -11.62
N VAL A 88 -2.97 21.08 -11.84
CA VAL A 88 -4.02 21.25 -10.84
C VAL A 88 -5.35 20.82 -11.41
N ALA A 89 -6.04 19.93 -10.69
CA ALA A 89 -7.37 19.45 -11.08
C ALA A 89 -8.44 20.12 -10.21
N GLY A 90 -9.54 20.54 -10.84
CA GLY A 90 -10.73 20.97 -10.13
C GLY A 90 -11.55 19.75 -9.72
N GLU A 91 -11.65 19.46 -8.43
CA GLU A 91 -12.36 18.29 -7.94
C GLU A 91 -13.77 18.64 -7.44
N HIS A 92 -14.69 17.67 -7.52
CA HIS A 92 -16.03 17.77 -6.91
C HIS A 92 -16.87 19.01 -7.31
N GLY A 93 -16.63 19.56 -8.49
CA GLY A 93 -17.31 20.76 -9.01
C GLY A 93 -16.72 22.08 -8.51
N ASN A 94 -15.59 22.05 -7.80
CA ASN A 94 -14.77 23.22 -7.54
C ASN A 94 -13.96 23.56 -8.79
N PRO A 95 -13.66 24.85 -9.03
CA PRO A 95 -12.67 25.23 -10.03
C PRO A 95 -11.28 24.68 -9.61
N PRO A 96 -10.36 24.43 -10.57
CA PRO A 96 -8.96 24.14 -10.27
C PRO A 96 -8.38 25.18 -9.32
N GLN A 97 -7.52 24.75 -8.38
CA GLN A 97 -6.86 25.65 -7.45
C GLN A 97 -5.48 26.01 -8.01
N PRO A 98 -5.25 27.24 -8.50
CA PRO A 98 -3.96 27.59 -9.08
C PRO A 98 -2.85 27.58 -8.03
N VAL A 99 -1.65 27.24 -8.49
CA VAL A 99 -0.45 27.09 -7.67
C VAL A 99 0.67 28.03 -8.14
N GLU A 100 1.67 28.19 -7.29
CA GLU A 100 2.95 28.83 -7.57
C GLU A 100 4.08 27.82 -7.31
N LEU A 101 5.15 27.91 -8.08
CA LEU A 101 6.33 27.05 -7.96
C LEU A 101 7.56 27.89 -7.65
N ARG A 102 8.43 27.38 -6.78
CA ARG A 102 9.76 27.92 -6.51
C ARG A 102 10.79 26.81 -6.45
N LEU A 103 11.95 27.03 -7.05
CA LEU A 103 13.09 26.13 -7.06
C LEU A 103 14.22 26.74 -6.23
N TYR A 104 14.82 25.96 -5.34
CA TYR A 104 15.90 26.38 -4.44
C TYR A 104 17.11 25.46 -4.54
N ASP A 105 18.29 26.00 -4.26
CA ASP A 105 19.53 25.24 -4.12
C ASP A 105 19.65 24.56 -2.74
N ALA A 106 20.72 23.77 -2.55
CA ALA A 106 21.04 23.10 -1.29
C ALA A 106 21.28 24.04 -0.09
N SER A 107 21.51 25.33 -0.33
CA SER A 107 21.65 26.38 0.70
C SER A 107 20.33 27.12 0.95
N TYR A 108 19.23 26.65 0.37
CA TYR A 108 17.90 27.26 0.41
C TYR A 108 17.83 28.64 -0.25
N SER A 109 18.75 28.92 -1.17
CA SER A 109 18.71 30.14 -1.99
C SER A 109 17.80 29.92 -3.19
N LEU A 110 16.92 30.89 -3.45
CA LEU A 110 16.00 30.83 -4.59
C LEU A 110 16.77 30.86 -5.91
N ILE A 111 16.50 29.89 -6.77
CA ILE A 111 17.03 29.78 -8.14
C ILE A 111 16.03 30.39 -9.12
N ALA A 112 14.79 29.91 -9.11
CA ALA A 112 13.75 30.32 -10.03
C ALA A 112 12.37 30.23 -9.39
N GLU A 113 11.42 31.00 -9.92
CA GLU A 113 10.03 30.97 -9.48
C GLU A 113 9.06 31.25 -10.62
N ASN A 114 7.89 30.60 -10.56
CA ASN A 114 6.79 30.85 -11.45
C ASN A 114 5.53 31.11 -10.62
N LEU A 115 5.10 32.38 -10.63
CA LEU A 115 4.03 32.91 -9.77
C LEU A 115 2.81 33.35 -10.59
N THR A 116 2.63 32.84 -11.82
CA THR A 116 1.59 33.33 -12.73
C THR A 116 0.18 32.93 -12.30
N CYS A 117 0.04 31.85 -11.52
CA CYS A 117 -1.24 31.32 -11.06
C CYS A 117 -2.15 30.85 -12.20
N ASP A 118 -1.54 30.25 -13.21
CA ASP A 118 -2.23 29.66 -14.36
C ASP A 118 -2.39 28.13 -14.17
N GLU A 119 -3.18 27.47 -15.03
CA GLU A 119 -3.48 26.03 -14.93
C GLU A 119 -2.33 25.12 -15.39
N ASP A 120 -1.39 25.65 -16.20
CA ASP A 120 -0.18 24.97 -16.67
C ASP A 120 1.05 25.73 -16.14
N LEU A 121 1.71 25.18 -15.11
CA LEU A 121 2.78 25.88 -14.41
C LEU A 121 4.09 25.10 -14.50
N SER A 122 5.08 25.68 -15.20
CA SER A 122 6.40 25.05 -15.34
C SER A 122 7.57 25.99 -15.05
N LEU A 123 8.67 25.40 -14.60
CA LEU A 123 10.00 25.99 -14.49
C LEU A 123 10.98 25.15 -15.31
N SER A 124 11.94 25.79 -15.96
CA SER A 124 13.04 25.10 -16.64
C SER A 124 14.35 25.85 -16.39
N GLU A 125 15.31 25.20 -15.75
CA GLU A 125 16.57 25.81 -15.36
C GLU A 125 17.77 24.87 -15.62
N PRO A 126 18.88 25.39 -16.17
CA PRO A 126 20.14 24.64 -16.25
C PRO A 126 20.77 24.55 -14.85
N LEU A 127 20.87 23.34 -14.31
CA LEU A 127 21.40 23.07 -12.97
C LEU A 127 22.67 22.21 -13.04
N THR A 128 23.51 22.31 -12.00
CA THR A 128 24.70 21.47 -11.83
C THR A 128 24.39 20.28 -10.94
N ALA A 129 25.19 19.22 -10.98
CA ALA A 129 25.02 18.09 -10.05
C ALA A 129 24.92 18.54 -8.58
N GLY A 130 23.89 18.10 -7.86
CA GLY A 130 23.65 18.53 -6.48
C GLY A 130 22.21 18.33 -6.00
N THR A 131 21.96 18.71 -4.74
CA THR A 131 20.64 18.64 -4.12
C THR A 131 19.85 19.92 -4.36
N TYR A 132 18.56 19.78 -4.65
CA TYR A 132 17.64 20.88 -4.93
C TYR A 132 16.30 20.68 -4.23
N PHE A 133 15.56 21.77 -4.06
CA PHE A 133 14.25 21.77 -3.41
C PHE A 133 13.21 22.49 -4.26
N VAL A 134 12.00 21.94 -4.32
CA VAL A 134 10.84 22.58 -4.95
C VAL A 134 9.84 22.91 -3.86
N LEU A 135 9.33 24.15 -3.87
CA LEU A 135 8.14 24.54 -3.14
C LEU A 135 7.00 24.66 -4.13
N ILE A 136 5.92 23.94 -3.86
CA ILE A 136 4.63 24.21 -4.47
C ILE A 136 3.71 24.81 -3.40
N GLN A 137 3.03 25.89 -3.75
CA GLN A 137 2.09 26.52 -2.84
C GLN A 137 0.87 27.04 -3.59
N ARG A 138 -0.23 27.13 -2.88
CA ARG A 138 -1.47 27.75 -3.36
C ARG A 138 -1.29 29.22 -3.71
N CYS A 139 -1.93 29.66 -4.81
CA CYS A 139 -2.10 31.08 -5.10
C CYS A 139 -3.09 31.78 -4.16
N PRO A 140 -2.92 33.09 -3.88
CA PRO A 140 -3.87 33.86 -3.08
C PRO A 140 -5.30 33.75 -3.63
N GLY A 141 -6.22 33.20 -2.83
CA GLY A 141 -7.58 32.91 -3.31
C GLY A 141 -8.39 32.01 -2.38
N PRO A 142 -9.56 31.51 -2.84
CA PRO A 142 -10.30 30.48 -2.14
C PRO A 142 -9.46 29.20 -2.01
N HIS A 143 -9.60 28.53 -0.87
CA HIS A 143 -8.95 27.26 -0.57
C HIS A 143 -9.99 26.15 -0.66
N TYR A 144 -9.68 25.13 -1.46
CA TYR A 144 -10.48 23.94 -1.63
C TYR A 144 -9.65 22.74 -1.18
N ILE A 145 -9.88 22.30 0.05
CA ILE A 145 -9.12 21.21 0.69
C ILE A 145 -9.19 19.89 -0.10
N ASP A 146 -10.21 19.70 -0.93
CA ASP A 146 -10.41 18.49 -1.73
C ASP A 146 -9.70 18.55 -3.10
N ASN A 147 -9.14 19.69 -3.50
CA ASN A 147 -8.42 19.78 -4.78
C ASN A 147 -7.00 19.22 -4.59
N SER A 148 -6.67 18.18 -5.34
CA SER A 148 -5.29 17.72 -5.48
C SER A 148 -4.50 18.54 -6.49
N TYR A 149 -3.18 18.47 -6.36
CA TYR A 149 -2.24 18.84 -7.41
C TYR A 149 -1.33 17.66 -7.74
N GLY A 150 -0.83 17.64 -8.97
CA GLY A 150 0.29 16.81 -9.40
C GLY A 150 1.54 17.65 -9.55
N LEU A 151 2.69 17.11 -9.15
CA LEU A 151 4.01 17.70 -9.32
C LEU A 151 4.92 16.70 -10.03
N TYR A 152 5.57 17.17 -11.08
CA TYR A 152 6.51 16.41 -11.88
C TYR A 152 7.86 17.12 -11.90
N VAL A 153 8.92 16.40 -11.58
CA VAL A 153 10.29 16.88 -11.70
C VAL A 153 11.06 15.92 -12.57
N GLY A 154 11.77 16.45 -13.55
CA GLY A 154 12.68 15.65 -14.33
C GLY A 154 13.70 16.48 -15.07
N TRP A 155 14.56 15.77 -15.74
CA TRP A 155 15.60 16.30 -16.61
C TRP A 155 15.73 15.32 -17.75
N PRO A 156 16.17 15.77 -18.94
CA PRO A 156 16.60 14.86 -19.99
C PRO A 156 17.52 13.83 -19.34
N GLN A 157 17.14 12.55 -19.42
CA GLN A 157 18.15 11.51 -19.24
C GLN A 157 19.32 11.89 -20.17
N ALA A 158 20.55 11.60 -19.76
CA ALA A 158 21.61 11.45 -20.75
C ALA A 158 21.28 10.19 -21.55
N VAL A 159 20.21 10.25 -22.34
CA VAL A 159 19.96 9.30 -23.39
C VAL A 159 21.11 9.58 -24.35
N PRO A 160 21.92 8.58 -24.71
CA PRO A 160 22.68 8.66 -25.95
C PRO A 160 21.71 9.25 -27.00
N PRO A 161 22.13 10.18 -27.88
CA PRO A 161 21.22 10.73 -28.88
C PRO A 161 20.51 9.54 -29.53
N TRP A 162 19.21 9.44 -29.24
CA TRP A 162 18.39 8.30 -29.60
C TRP A 162 18.69 8.01 -31.07
N PRO A 163 18.95 6.76 -31.45
CA PRO A 163 18.82 6.43 -32.85
C PRO A 163 17.34 6.60 -33.14
N GLY A 164 16.93 7.80 -33.56
CA GLY A 164 15.64 7.99 -34.19
C GLY A 164 15.58 7.16 -35.47
N ASP A 165 14.71 7.54 -36.38
CA ASP A 165 14.69 6.98 -37.72
C ASP A 165 15.98 7.36 -38.49
N VAL A 166 17.06 6.60 -38.27
CA VAL A 166 18.39 6.83 -38.85
C VAL A 166 18.46 6.10 -40.17
N GLU A 167 17.96 6.77 -41.21
CA GLU A 167 18.04 6.28 -42.58
C GLU A 167 19.37 6.66 -43.27
N PRO A 168 19.89 5.82 -44.19
CA PRO A 168 19.32 4.54 -44.61
C PRO A 168 19.69 3.39 -43.66
N ASN A 169 18.73 2.55 -43.26
CA ASN A 169 18.99 1.33 -42.47
C ASN A 169 18.36 0.05 -43.08
N ASP A 170 18.02 0.10 -44.38
CA ASP A 170 17.42 -0.97 -45.20
C ASP A 170 18.18 -2.31 -45.31
N THR A 171 19.45 -2.38 -44.87
CA THR A 171 20.28 -3.58 -45.02
C THR A 171 21.10 -3.91 -43.76
N PRO A 172 21.49 -5.18 -43.55
CA PRO A 172 22.35 -5.57 -42.42
C PRO A 172 23.65 -4.77 -42.29
N ALA A 173 24.20 -4.28 -43.42
CA ALA A 173 25.43 -3.48 -43.43
C ALA A 173 25.21 -2.02 -42.99
N GLN A 174 23.96 -1.57 -43.06
CA GLN A 174 23.50 -0.24 -42.68
C GLN A 174 22.81 -0.23 -41.32
N ALA A 175 22.78 -1.37 -40.64
CA ALA A 175 22.07 -1.54 -39.39
C ALA A 175 22.49 -0.51 -38.34
N VAL A 176 21.51 0.14 -37.73
CA VAL A 176 21.72 1.18 -36.74
C VAL A 176 22.29 0.55 -35.45
N PRO A 177 23.47 0.99 -34.97
CA PRO A 177 24.03 0.48 -33.73
C PRO A 177 23.17 0.90 -32.54
N VAL A 178 22.80 -0.07 -31.71
CA VAL A 178 22.00 0.13 -30.49
C VAL A 178 22.60 -0.66 -29.33
N ALA A 179 22.38 -0.15 -28.12
CA ALA A 179 22.81 -0.71 -26.85
C ALA A 179 21.62 -1.21 -26.03
N TYR A 180 21.94 -1.70 -24.84
CA TYR A 180 20.96 -2.23 -23.90
C TYR A 180 20.17 -1.08 -23.27
N GLY A 181 18.83 -1.12 -23.36
CA GLY A 181 17.95 -0.06 -22.88
C GLY A 181 17.74 1.09 -23.87
N ASP A 182 18.22 0.96 -25.11
CA ASP A 182 17.95 1.94 -26.16
C ASP A 182 16.55 1.74 -26.75
N ASP A 183 15.89 2.85 -27.05
CA ASP A 183 14.68 2.85 -27.86
C ASP A 183 14.97 2.59 -29.34
N LEU A 184 14.32 1.58 -29.92
CA LEU A 184 14.25 1.40 -31.37
C LEU A 184 13.06 2.20 -31.91
N ARG A 185 13.32 3.24 -32.68
CA ARG A 185 12.28 4.01 -33.36
C ARG A 185 12.55 4.06 -34.84
N GLY A 186 11.51 3.88 -35.62
CA GLY A 186 11.59 3.97 -37.07
C GLY A 186 10.23 4.26 -37.69
N TRP A 187 10.26 4.63 -38.96
CA TRP A 187 9.08 5.07 -39.69
C TRP A 187 8.95 4.39 -41.05
N PHE A 188 7.91 3.58 -41.23
CA PHE A 188 7.65 2.95 -42.54
C PHE A 188 6.85 3.84 -43.49
N SER A 189 7.25 3.80 -44.77
CA SER A 189 6.61 4.47 -45.89
C SER A 189 6.43 3.54 -47.09
N ASP A 190 5.96 4.04 -48.23
CA ASP A 190 5.89 3.26 -49.48
C ASP A 190 7.28 3.02 -50.11
N THR A 191 8.29 3.78 -49.68
CA THR A 191 9.68 3.65 -50.11
C THR A 191 10.60 3.07 -49.06
N ASP A 192 10.16 3.02 -47.80
CA ASP A 192 10.90 2.53 -46.65
C ASP A 192 10.11 1.40 -45.99
N THR A 193 10.64 0.18 -46.06
CA THR A 193 9.88 -1.04 -45.75
C THR A 193 10.66 -2.03 -44.90
N THR A 194 11.86 -1.68 -44.44
CA THR A 194 12.69 -2.59 -43.67
C THR A 194 13.73 -1.83 -42.87
N ASP A 195 13.74 -2.03 -41.56
CA ASP A 195 14.71 -1.37 -40.71
C ASP A 195 15.59 -2.42 -40.04
N TYR A 196 16.91 -2.20 -40.05
CA TYR A 196 17.88 -3.04 -39.33
C TYR A 196 18.52 -2.29 -38.17
N TYR A 197 18.59 -2.96 -37.02
CA TYR A 197 19.34 -2.55 -35.84
C TYR A 197 20.38 -3.59 -35.48
N LYS A 198 21.48 -3.17 -34.85
CA LYS A 198 22.60 -4.03 -34.48
C LYS A 198 23.05 -3.78 -33.05
N PHE A 199 23.17 -4.84 -32.27
CA PHE A 199 23.68 -4.77 -30.89
C PHE A 199 24.68 -5.89 -30.60
N ALA A 200 25.52 -5.70 -29.59
CA ALA A 200 26.42 -6.75 -29.10
C ALA A 200 25.77 -7.49 -27.92
N GLY A 201 25.69 -8.82 -27.99
CA GLY A 201 25.13 -9.66 -26.92
C GLY A 201 26.06 -10.77 -26.43
N GLN A 202 25.78 -11.31 -25.25
CA GLN A 202 26.45 -12.48 -24.68
C GLN A 202 25.56 -13.72 -24.74
N ALA A 203 26.19 -14.90 -24.83
CA ALA A 203 25.46 -16.16 -24.73
C ALA A 203 24.80 -16.28 -23.35
N GLY A 204 23.50 -16.58 -23.34
CA GLY A 204 22.67 -16.69 -22.14
C GLY A 204 21.96 -15.41 -21.72
N ASP A 205 22.24 -14.27 -22.36
CA ASP A 205 21.48 -13.05 -22.11
C ASP A 205 20.02 -13.24 -22.50
N GLN A 206 19.12 -12.70 -21.70
CA GLN A 206 17.69 -12.65 -22.00
C GLN A 206 17.34 -11.27 -22.53
N ILE A 207 16.58 -11.23 -23.61
CA ILE A 207 16.18 -9.97 -24.25
C ILE A 207 14.67 -9.92 -24.38
N ALA A 208 14.11 -8.73 -24.19
CA ALA A 208 12.72 -8.42 -24.49
C ALA A 208 12.65 -7.39 -25.64
N LEU A 209 11.67 -7.56 -26.52
CA LEU A 209 11.21 -6.52 -27.43
C LEU A 209 9.76 -6.20 -27.05
N ALA A 210 9.59 -5.18 -26.21
CA ALA A 210 8.27 -4.76 -25.72
C ALA A 210 7.63 -3.75 -26.70
N LEU A 211 6.38 -4.01 -27.09
CA LEU A 211 5.63 -3.16 -28.01
C LEU A 211 4.76 -2.16 -27.23
N THR A 212 5.16 -0.87 -27.18
CA THR A 212 4.40 0.19 -26.48
C THR A 212 3.15 0.63 -27.26
N ASP A 213 3.20 0.65 -28.59
CA ASP A 213 2.04 0.91 -29.46
C ASP A 213 1.51 -0.39 -30.13
N VAL A 214 0.23 -0.70 -29.87
CA VAL A 214 -0.53 -1.80 -30.47
C VAL A 214 -0.73 -1.64 -31.98
N SER A 215 -0.53 -0.44 -32.53
CA SER A 215 -0.73 -0.17 -33.94
C SER A 215 0.20 -1.01 -34.83
N PHE A 216 1.42 -1.33 -34.38
CA PHE A 216 2.36 -2.18 -35.12
C PHE A 216 2.21 -3.68 -34.84
N ARG A 217 1.55 -4.09 -33.74
CA ARG A 217 1.33 -5.51 -33.39
C ARG A 217 0.71 -6.30 -34.54
N ASP A 218 -0.33 -5.72 -35.15
CA ASP A 218 -1.05 -6.35 -36.27
C ASP A 218 -0.51 -5.88 -37.64
N LYS A 219 0.38 -4.88 -37.63
CA LYS A 219 0.89 -4.19 -38.83
C LYS A 219 2.37 -4.42 -39.10
N GLY A 220 3.06 -5.31 -38.38
CA GLY A 220 4.48 -5.60 -38.64
C GLY A 220 5.04 -6.79 -37.87
N THR A 221 6.33 -7.07 -38.08
CA THR A 221 7.04 -8.20 -37.48
C THR A 221 8.47 -7.83 -37.12
N PHE A 222 8.95 -8.32 -35.98
CA PHE A 222 10.36 -8.30 -35.61
C PHE A 222 10.99 -9.68 -35.86
N THR A 223 12.23 -9.69 -36.37
CA THR A 223 13.04 -10.89 -36.57
C THR A 223 14.42 -10.68 -35.97
N LEU A 224 14.90 -11.64 -35.18
CA LEU A 224 16.23 -11.61 -34.57
C LEU A 224 17.17 -12.58 -35.29
N TYR A 225 18.35 -12.12 -35.66
CA TYR A 225 19.43 -12.92 -36.24
C TYR A 225 20.64 -12.94 -35.30
N ASP A 226 21.24 -14.11 -35.16
CA ASP A 226 22.46 -14.31 -34.36
C ASP A 226 23.73 -13.85 -35.12
N PRO A 227 24.92 -13.91 -34.48
CA PRO A 227 26.19 -13.52 -35.11
C PRO A 227 26.57 -14.32 -36.36
N ASN A 228 25.97 -15.49 -36.58
CA ASN A 228 26.14 -16.29 -37.78
C ASN A 228 25.08 -16.01 -38.85
N SER A 229 24.17 -15.05 -38.60
CA SER A 229 22.99 -14.75 -39.40
C SER A 229 21.92 -15.85 -39.40
N ASP A 230 21.95 -16.74 -38.42
CA ASP A 230 20.88 -17.72 -38.19
C ASP A 230 19.73 -17.08 -37.39
N LEU A 231 18.51 -17.54 -37.61
CA LEU A 231 17.33 -17.02 -36.92
C LEU A 231 17.30 -17.46 -35.45
N VAL A 232 17.12 -16.48 -34.56
CA VAL A 232 16.80 -16.74 -33.15
C VAL A 232 15.28 -16.73 -32.99
N THR A 233 14.75 -17.72 -32.27
CA THR A 233 13.31 -17.79 -32.02
C THR A 233 12.91 -16.75 -30.98
N LEU A 234 12.01 -15.86 -31.36
CA LEU A 234 11.31 -14.95 -30.45
C LEU A 234 10.04 -15.62 -29.93
N ASN A 235 9.94 -15.82 -28.62
CA ASN A 235 8.77 -16.37 -27.94
C ASN A 235 7.82 -15.23 -27.55
N VAL A 236 6.52 -15.42 -27.79
CA VAL A 236 5.49 -14.46 -27.35
C VAL A 236 5.01 -14.87 -25.96
N THR A 237 5.18 -13.99 -24.96
CA THR A 237 4.73 -14.25 -23.57
C THR A 237 3.36 -13.61 -23.28
N ASN A 238 3.04 -12.50 -23.94
CA ASN A 238 1.73 -11.85 -23.88
C ASN A 238 1.18 -11.58 -25.29
N VAL A 239 -0.03 -12.06 -25.56
CA VAL A 239 -0.72 -11.86 -26.86
C VAL A 239 -1.66 -10.65 -26.85
N ASN A 240 -1.94 -10.11 -25.67
CA ASN A 240 -2.69 -8.88 -25.48
C ASN A 240 -1.71 -7.71 -25.31
N TRP A 241 -2.20 -6.51 -25.01
CA TRP A 241 -1.33 -5.37 -24.72
C TRP A 241 -0.93 -5.38 -23.24
N PRO A 242 0.35 -5.10 -22.89
CA PRO A 242 1.52 -4.97 -23.78
C PRO A 242 1.90 -6.31 -24.44
N TYR A 243 2.45 -6.24 -25.66
CA TYR A 243 2.83 -7.43 -26.44
C TYR A 243 4.35 -7.58 -26.41
N ASP A 244 4.83 -8.71 -25.88
CA ASP A 244 6.25 -8.89 -25.56
C ASP A 244 6.84 -10.10 -26.29
N LEU A 245 8.01 -9.89 -26.91
CA LEU A 245 8.78 -10.91 -27.62
C LEU A 245 10.10 -11.16 -26.90
N TRP A 246 10.38 -12.43 -26.61
CA TRP A 246 11.51 -12.83 -25.77
C TRP A 246 12.46 -13.81 -26.45
N ALA A 247 13.76 -13.66 -26.21
CA ALA A 247 14.75 -14.67 -26.61
C ALA A 247 15.90 -14.77 -25.60
N GLU A 248 16.39 -16.00 -25.41
CA GLU A 248 17.71 -16.24 -24.83
C GLU A 248 18.73 -16.26 -25.97
N LEU A 249 19.78 -15.43 -25.86
CA LEU A 249 20.81 -15.32 -26.88
C LEU A 249 21.69 -16.57 -26.90
N PRO A 250 21.77 -17.32 -28.02
CA PRO A 250 22.52 -18.57 -28.04
C PRO A 250 24.05 -18.40 -28.08
N LEU A 251 24.55 -17.21 -28.42
CA LEU A 251 25.95 -16.96 -28.74
C LEU A 251 26.38 -15.58 -28.22
N THR A 252 27.68 -15.41 -27.97
CA THR A 252 28.28 -14.09 -27.79
C THR A 252 28.64 -13.51 -29.16
N GLY A 253 28.23 -12.28 -29.45
CA GLY A 253 28.59 -11.57 -30.67
C GLY A 253 27.59 -10.50 -31.09
N ASP A 254 27.68 -10.08 -32.34
CA ASP A 254 26.81 -9.06 -32.91
C ASP A 254 25.49 -9.66 -33.41
N TYR A 255 24.37 -9.19 -32.88
CA TYR A 255 23.01 -9.58 -33.29
C TYR A 255 22.39 -8.52 -34.21
N LEU A 256 21.43 -8.94 -35.03
CA LEU A 256 20.62 -8.05 -35.86
C LEU A 256 19.14 -8.19 -35.55
N VAL A 257 18.48 -7.07 -35.29
CA VAL A 257 17.01 -6.97 -35.22
C VAL A 257 16.53 -6.40 -36.55
N LYS A 258 15.57 -7.06 -37.18
CA LYS A 258 14.90 -6.60 -38.40
C LYS A 258 13.44 -6.30 -38.12
N ALA A 259 13.01 -5.08 -38.39
CA ALA A 259 11.61 -4.68 -38.37
C ALA A 259 11.06 -4.64 -39.81
N THR A 260 9.85 -5.17 -40.04
CA THR A 260 9.17 -5.06 -41.33
C THR A 260 7.67 -4.87 -41.15
N PRO A 261 7.01 -3.99 -41.94
CA PRO A 261 5.57 -3.83 -41.90
C PRO A 261 4.86 -5.04 -42.55
N SER A 262 3.62 -5.30 -42.13
CA SER A 262 2.75 -6.34 -42.67
C SER A 262 2.12 -5.84 -43.97
N SER A 263 1.86 -6.75 -44.91
CA SER A 263 1.39 -6.40 -46.26
C SER A 263 -0.02 -5.80 -46.33
N ALA A 264 -0.71 -5.61 -45.19
CA ALA A 264 -2.14 -5.29 -45.11
C ALA A 264 -2.47 -3.78 -45.03
N TYR A 265 -1.47 -2.88 -44.95
CA TYR A 265 -1.71 -1.47 -44.58
C TYR A 265 -1.27 -0.41 -45.62
N TYR A 266 -1.20 -0.72 -46.92
CA TYR A 266 -0.85 0.28 -47.95
C TYR A 266 -1.97 1.31 -48.26
N GLY A 267 -2.68 1.79 -47.23
CA GLY A 267 -3.96 2.51 -47.31
C GLY A 267 -3.89 4.03 -47.30
N ASP A 268 -3.41 4.68 -46.23
CA ASP A 268 -3.39 6.17 -46.16
C ASP A 268 -2.50 6.84 -45.07
N GLY A 269 -1.53 6.18 -44.43
CA GLY A 269 -0.71 6.84 -43.40
C GLY A 269 0.57 6.12 -43.02
N SER A 270 1.54 6.90 -42.55
CA SER A 270 2.77 6.49 -41.88
C SER A 270 2.51 5.45 -40.78
N ILE A 271 3.45 4.51 -40.56
CA ILE A 271 3.45 3.67 -39.37
C ILE A 271 4.67 4.05 -38.54
N ASP A 272 4.41 4.71 -37.41
CA ASP A 272 5.43 4.94 -36.38
C ASP A 272 5.52 3.68 -35.50
N TYR A 273 6.73 3.31 -35.11
CA TYR A 273 6.91 2.47 -33.93
C TYR A 273 7.80 3.18 -32.92
N ASP A 274 7.26 3.43 -31.74
CA ASP A 274 8.06 3.66 -30.55
C ASP A 274 8.36 2.28 -29.96
N ARG A 275 9.62 1.85 -29.87
CA ARG A 275 9.98 0.61 -29.18
C ARG A 275 11.14 0.86 -28.27
N VAL A 276 11.24 0.01 -27.26
CA VAL A 276 12.44 -0.16 -26.47
C VAL A 276 13.02 -1.52 -26.84
N LEU A 277 14.26 -1.54 -27.34
CA LEU A 277 15.09 -2.74 -27.21
C LEU A 277 15.55 -2.75 -25.76
N THR A 278 14.67 -3.22 -24.87
CA THR A 278 15.04 -3.41 -23.48
C THR A 278 15.81 -4.71 -23.39
N LEU A 279 17.11 -4.55 -23.22
CA LEU A 279 17.90 -5.60 -22.63
C LEU A 279 17.71 -5.51 -21.14
N THR A 280 16.98 -6.48 -20.64
CA THR A 280 16.60 -6.57 -19.24
C THR A 280 17.83 -6.99 -18.45
N GLY A 281 18.60 -6.00 -18.00
CA GLY A 281 19.54 -6.20 -16.91
C GLY A 281 18.77 -6.09 -15.60
N GLY A 282 18.59 -7.20 -14.87
CA GLY A 282 17.76 -7.21 -13.67
C GLY A 282 17.38 -8.62 -13.22
N ASP A 283 16.19 -8.75 -12.62
CA ASP A 283 15.60 -10.01 -12.14
C ASP A 283 14.80 -10.75 -13.25
N GLU A 284 15.06 -10.41 -14.51
CA GLU A 284 14.38 -10.96 -15.68
C GLU A 284 15.08 -12.23 -16.21
N PRO A 285 14.33 -13.23 -16.73
CA PRO A 285 12.90 -13.19 -17.01
C PRO A 285 12.11 -13.47 -15.72
N ASN A 286 11.12 -12.65 -15.41
CA ASN A 286 10.13 -12.91 -14.37
C ASN A 286 8.70 -12.71 -14.88
N ASN A 287 8.54 -12.55 -16.20
CA ASN A 287 7.27 -12.27 -16.87
C ASN A 287 6.22 -13.39 -16.87
N THR A 288 6.55 -14.55 -16.29
CA THR A 288 5.64 -15.68 -16.17
C THR A 288 5.74 -16.33 -14.80
N MET A 289 4.66 -16.98 -14.35
CA MET A 289 4.67 -17.77 -13.12
C MET A 289 5.80 -18.82 -13.08
N ALA A 290 6.21 -19.35 -14.24
CA ALA A 290 7.27 -20.36 -14.34
C ALA A 290 8.68 -19.78 -14.14
N THR A 291 8.84 -18.48 -14.37
CA THR A 291 10.11 -17.74 -14.26
C THR A 291 10.10 -16.78 -13.07
N ALA A 292 9.13 -16.90 -12.17
CA ALA A 292 8.92 -15.97 -11.07
C ALA A 292 10.14 -15.81 -10.15
N THR A 293 10.42 -14.56 -9.74
CA THR A 293 11.53 -14.19 -8.85
C THR A 293 11.23 -14.59 -7.41
N ASP A 294 12.15 -15.30 -6.75
CA ASP A 294 12.00 -15.67 -5.35
C ASP A 294 12.14 -14.44 -4.42
N ILE A 295 11.11 -14.17 -3.61
CA ILE A 295 11.10 -13.09 -2.62
C ILE A 295 10.80 -13.61 -1.21
N THR A 296 11.16 -12.80 -0.21
CA THR A 296 10.77 -13.01 1.19
C THR A 296 9.70 -11.99 1.58
N LEU A 297 8.72 -12.42 2.36
CA LEU A 297 7.72 -11.51 2.93
C LEU A 297 8.40 -10.46 3.83
N GLY A 298 7.96 -9.23 3.68
CA GLY A 298 8.41 -8.08 4.46
C GLY A 298 7.43 -6.92 4.30
N PRO A 299 7.60 -5.83 5.07
CA PRO A 299 6.64 -4.72 5.09
C PRO A 299 6.60 -3.96 3.75
N ARG A 300 7.65 -4.08 2.93
CA ARG A 300 7.75 -3.44 1.62
C ARG A 300 8.30 -4.41 0.58
N LEU A 301 7.74 -4.36 -0.61
CA LEU A 301 8.23 -5.06 -1.80
C LEU A 301 8.64 -4.01 -2.85
N PRO A 302 9.93 -3.81 -3.10
CA PRO A 302 10.37 -3.10 -4.29
C PRO A 302 10.12 -3.99 -5.51
N VAL A 303 9.44 -3.42 -6.51
CA VAL A 303 9.20 -4.02 -7.82
C VAL A 303 9.87 -3.10 -8.83
N THR A 304 10.63 -3.68 -9.75
CA THR A 304 11.25 -2.93 -10.84
C THR A 304 10.54 -3.33 -12.10
N HIS A 305 9.74 -2.42 -12.68
CA HIS A 305 9.23 -2.60 -14.03
C HIS A 305 10.38 -2.30 -14.98
N ASP A 306 11.03 -3.35 -15.49
CA ASP A 306 12.26 -3.25 -16.26
C ASP A 306 12.04 -2.53 -17.61
N TYR A 307 10.79 -2.41 -18.06
CA TYR A 307 10.36 -1.62 -19.21
C TYR A 307 8.87 -1.23 -19.09
N LEU A 308 8.39 -0.40 -20.02
CA LEU A 308 7.00 0.04 -20.04
C LEU A 308 6.03 -1.14 -20.06
N CYS A 309 5.11 -1.13 -19.09
CA CYS A 309 4.04 -2.11 -18.92
C CYS A 309 4.52 -3.50 -18.46
N ASP A 310 5.78 -3.64 -18.05
CA ASP A 310 6.39 -4.91 -17.64
C ASP A 310 5.60 -5.63 -16.53
N THR A 311 5.55 -6.96 -16.60
CA THR A 311 4.74 -7.79 -15.69
C THR A 311 5.62 -8.72 -14.88
N ASP A 312 5.92 -8.37 -13.64
CA ASP A 312 6.70 -9.24 -12.76
C ASP A 312 5.86 -10.33 -12.09
N TRP A 313 6.37 -11.57 -12.10
CA TRP A 313 5.93 -12.62 -11.19
C TRP A 313 6.94 -12.83 -10.08
N PHE A 314 6.44 -12.91 -8.85
CA PHE A 314 7.23 -13.25 -7.68
C PHE A 314 6.73 -14.55 -7.05
N ARG A 315 7.64 -15.31 -6.47
CA ARG A 315 7.38 -16.55 -5.74
C ARG A 315 7.83 -16.38 -4.29
N PHE A 316 7.01 -16.80 -3.34
CA PHE A 316 7.39 -16.75 -1.93
C PHE A 316 6.79 -17.90 -1.13
N GLU A 317 7.43 -18.17 0.01
CA GLU A 317 6.90 -19.08 1.02
C GLU A 317 6.08 -18.28 2.04
N GLY A 318 4.77 -18.51 2.03
CA GLY A 318 3.81 -17.84 2.91
C GLY A 318 3.33 -18.76 4.04
N ARG A 319 2.99 -18.15 5.17
CA ARG A 319 2.44 -18.80 6.36
C ARG A 319 0.95 -18.51 6.44
N ALA A 320 0.18 -19.46 6.96
CA ALA A 320 -1.23 -19.21 7.29
C ALA A 320 -1.31 -17.97 8.21
N GLY A 321 -2.14 -16.99 7.87
CA GLY A 321 -2.28 -15.74 8.62
C GLY A 321 -1.25 -14.65 8.32
N ASP A 322 -0.38 -14.83 7.32
CA ASP A 322 0.29 -13.66 6.72
C ASP A 322 -0.77 -12.80 6.01
N VAL A 323 -0.65 -11.49 6.16
CA VAL A 323 -1.64 -10.50 5.69
C VAL A 323 -1.00 -9.65 4.59
N LEU A 324 -1.68 -9.51 3.46
CA LEU A 324 -1.22 -8.80 2.27
C LEU A 324 -2.25 -7.71 1.89
N ALA A 325 -2.35 -6.68 2.73
CA ALA A 325 -3.36 -5.62 2.64
C ALA A 325 -3.26 -4.78 1.36
N GLY A 326 -2.08 -4.75 0.73
CA GLY A 326 -1.81 -4.07 -0.53
C GLY A 326 -1.95 -4.96 -1.78
N ILE A 327 -2.83 -5.97 -1.77
CA ILE A 327 -3.04 -6.85 -2.94
C ILE A 327 -4.54 -7.00 -3.20
N ASN A 328 -4.97 -7.14 -4.47
CA ASN A 328 -6.36 -7.36 -4.87
C ASN A 328 -7.34 -6.22 -4.49
N THR A 329 -6.96 -4.95 -4.64
CA THR A 329 -7.84 -3.79 -4.31
C THR A 329 -8.16 -2.91 -5.52
N ASP A 330 -9.38 -2.36 -5.58
CA ASP A 330 -9.96 -1.62 -6.73
C ASP A 330 -9.31 -0.26 -7.06
N THR A 331 -8.40 0.32 -6.25
CA THR A 331 -8.00 1.73 -6.46
C THR A 331 -6.51 2.06 -6.41
N ALA A 332 -5.63 1.13 -6.00
CA ALA A 332 -4.18 1.36 -6.10
C ALA A 332 -3.44 0.20 -6.78
N ILE A 333 -4.15 -0.91 -7.05
CA ILE A 333 -3.50 -2.21 -7.17
C ILE A 333 -4.31 -3.19 -8.02
N GLU A 334 -5.08 -2.69 -8.99
CA GLU A 334 -5.73 -3.54 -10.03
C GLU A 334 -4.73 -4.37 -10.85
N ASN A 335 -3.44 -4.30 -10.52
CA ASN A 335 -2.33 -4.97 -11.17
C ASN A 335 -1.56 -5.92 -10.28
N VAL A 336 -1.89 -6.04 -9.00
CA VAL A 336 -1.25 -7.01 -8.10
C VAL A 336 -2.24 -8.10 -7.73
N TYR A 337 -1.90 -9.33 -8.12
CA TYR A 337 -2.75 -10.49 -7.97
C TYR A 337 -2.03 -11.62 -7.25
N LEU A 338 -2.74 -12.24 -6.32
CA LEU A 338 -2.23 -13.38 -5.56
C LEU A 338 -2.71 -14.71 -6.15
N TYR A 339 -1.79 -15.65 -6.30
CA TYR A 339 -2.05 -16.98 -6.82
C TYR A 339 -1.52 -18.07 -5.89
N ARG A 340 -2.21 -19.20 -5.88
CA ARG A 340 -1.73 -20.43 -5.23
C ARG A 340 -0.68 -21.12 -6.11
N ALA A 341 0.06 -22.06 -5.53
CA ALA A 341 1.05 -22.85 -6.26
C ALA A 341 0.51 -23.64 -7.47
N ASP A 342 -0.79 -23.91 -7.53
CA ASP A 342 -1.45 -24.57 -8.66
C ASP A 342 -1.86 -23.61 -9.79
N GLY A 343 -1.58 -22.30 -9.64
CA GLY A 343 -1.94 -21.25 -10.59
C GLY A 343 -3.35 -20.71 -10.42
N SER A 344 -4.13 -21.19 -9.44
CA SER A 344 -5.46 -20.64 -9.16
C SER A 344 -5.37 -19.29 -8.45
N TYR A 345 -6.23 -18.36 -8.87
CA TYR A 345 -6.39 -17.07 -8.21
C TYR A 345 -6.84 -17.25 -6.75
N LEU A 346 -6.21 -16.50 -5.84
CA LEU A 346 -6.55 -16.45 -4.42
C LEU A 346 -7.13 -15.06 -4.10
N PRO A 347 -8.47 -14.92 -4.01
CA PRO A 347 -9.07 -13.68 -3.57
C PRO A 347 -8.82 -13.46 -2.07
N GLY A 348 -8.78 -12.19 -1.68
CA GLY A 348 -8.60 -11.75 -0.29
C GLY A 348 -7.17 -11.39 0.06
N HIS A 349 -6.99 -11.00 1.32
CA HIS A 349 -5.76 -10.38 1.83
C HIS A 349 -5.06 -11.21 2.89
N VAL A 350 -5.51 -12.44 3.18
CA VAL A 350 -4.97 -13.27 4.25
C VAL A 350 -4.69 -14.66 3.72
N LEU A 351 -3.48 -15.18 3.95
CA LEU A 351 -3.09 -16.50 3.48
C LEU A 351 -3.81 -17.60 4.28
N PRO A 352 -4.53 -18.52 3.62
CA PRO A 352 -5.35 -19.52 4.31
C PRO A 352 -4.55 -20.71 4.86
N ALA A 353 -3.32 -20.92 4.38
CA ALA A 353 -2.50 -22.08 4.69
C ALA A 353 -1.00 -21.76 4.57
N ASP A 354 -0.16 -22.62 5.13
CA ASP A 354 1.27 -22.59 4.86
C ASP A 354 1.54 -23.15 3.46
N GLY A 355 2.41 -22.52 2.68
CA GLY A 355 2.76 -23.01 1.35
C GLY A 355 3.49 -22.02 0.46
N ILE A 356 3.61 -22.41 -0.80
CA ILE A 356 4.18 -21.54 -1.85
C ILE A 356 3.04 -20.75 -2.50
N TYR A 357 3.27 -19.45 -2.64
CA TYR A 357 2.37 -18.50 -3.27
C TYR A 357 3.11 -17.72 -4.35
N TYR A 358 2.34 -17.15 -5.27
CA TYR A 358 2.85 -16.32 -6.34
C TYR A 358 2.14 -14.98 -6.35
N LEU A 359 2.91 -13.92 -6.54
CA LEU A 359 2.41 -12.58 -6.81
C LEU A 359 2.60 -12.30 -8.30
N LYS A 360 1.59 -11.74 -8.95
CA LYS A 360 1.76 -11.12 -10.26
C LYS A 360 1.59 -9.62 -10.07
N VAL A 361 2.56 -8.82 -10.50
CA VAL A 361 2.52 -7.35 -10.50
C VAL A 361 2.59 -6.89 -11.95
N SER A 362 1.72 -5.98 -12.37
CA SER A 362 1.68 -5.46 -13.75
C SER A 362 1.96 -3.95 -13.77
N GLY A 363 2.94 -3.54 -14.56
CA GLY A 363 3.24 -2.14 -14.82
C GLY A 363 2.19 -1.44 -15.68
N TYR A 364 1.27 -2.18 -16.30
CA TYR A 364 0.14 -1.62 -17.04
C TYR A 364 -1.03 -1.26 -16.13
N TYR A 365 -1.43 0.01 -16.08
CA TYR A 365 -2.58 0.51 -15.32
C TYR A 365 -3.73 0.90 -16.27
N ASP A 366 -4.93 0.42 -15.96
CA ASP A 366 -6.14 0.72 -16.72
C ASP A 366 -7.25 1.10 -15.75
N ASP A 367 -7.58 2.38 -15.65
CA ASP A 367 -8.72 2.81 -14.84
C ASP A 367 -9.85 3.36 -15.71
N LYS A 368 -10.90 3.86 -15.07
CA LYS A 368 -12.07 4.40 -15.77
C LYS A 368 -11.75 5.62 -16.65
N TRP A 369 -10.66 6.32 -16.39
CA TRP A 369 -10.33 7.63 -16.91
C TRP A 369 -9.13 7.59 -17.86
N ASP A 370 -8.09 6.82 -17.52
CA ASP A 370 -6.85 6.73 -18.29
C ASP A 370 -6.26 5.31 -18.23
N SER A 371 -5.53 4.96 -19.29
CA SER A 371 -4.68 3.77 -19.32
C SER A 371 -3.23 4.25 -19.52
N TYR A 372 -2.32 3.84 -18.64
CA TYR A 372 -0.91 4.22 -18.73
C TYR A 372 0.00 3.06 -18.30
N CYS A 373 1.28 3.17 -18.64
CA CYS A 373 2.27 2.16 -18.32
C CYS A 373 3.39 2.74 -17.47
N ASN A 374 3.74 2.01 -16.43
CA ASN A 374 4.88 2.30 -15.57
C ASN A 374 6.13 1.59 -16.07
N GLU A 375 7.26 2.24 -15.80
CA GLU A 375 8.62 1.75 -15.94
C GLU A 375 9.41 2.26 -14.72
N GLY A 376 10.40 1.50 -14.27
CA GLY A 376 11.23 1.82 -13.11
C GLY A 376 10.71 1.21 -11.80
N VAL A 377 11.23 1.71 -10.68
CA VAL A 377 11.03 1.08 -9.37
C VAL A 377 9.79 1.63 -8.66
N VAL A 378 8.87 0.74 -8.29
CA VAL A 378 7.70 1.01 -7.45
C VAL A 378 7.83 0.22 -6.16
N VAL A 379 7.56 0.85 -5.00
CA VAL A 379 7.64 0.19 -3.70
C VAL A 379 6.24 0.02 -3.11
N TYR A 380 5.80 -1.23 -3.00
CA TYR A 380 4.48 -1.56 -2.47
C TYR A 380 4.55 -1.89 -0.96
N PRO A 381 3.59 -1.42 -0.14
CA PRO A 381 3.30 -2.08 1.13
C PRO A 381 2.93 -3.52 0.84
N PHE A 382 3.63 -4.47 1.47
CA PHE A 382 3.55 -5.86 1.03
C PHE A 382 2.92 -6.78 2.07
N ALA A 383 3.65 -7.10 3.14
CA ALA A 383 3.23 -8.13 4.07
C ALA A 383 3.31 -7.71 5.53
N GLU A 384 2.23 -8.03 6.23
CA GLU A 384 2.04 -7.98 7.67
C GLU A 384 1.74 -9.42 8.16
N ALA A 385 1.54 -9.59 9.46
CA ALA A 385 1.22 -10.88 10.05
C ALA A 385 0.17 -10.76 11.16
N LEU A 386 -0.56 -11.85 11.38
CA LEU A 386 -1.40 -11.97 12.57
C LEU A 386 -0.54 -12.11 13.83
N TRP A 387 -0.81 -11.24 14.79
CA TRP A 387 -0.29 -11.28 16.15
C TRP A 387 -1.38 -11.81 17.06
N VAL A 388 -1.03 -12.66 18.02
CA VAL A 388 -2.00 -13.26 18.96
C VAL A 388 -1.48 -13.27 20.39
N SER A 389 -2.39 -13.24 21.35
CA SER A 389 -2.09 -13.44 22.78
C SER A 389 -2.54 -14.83 23.23
N PRO A 390 -1.64 -15.70 23.73
CA PRO A 390 -2.02 -17.02 24.21
C PRO A 390 -2.79 -17.00 25.54
N THR A 391 -3.82 -17.85 25.65
CA THR A 391 -4.58 -18.06 26.91
C THR A 391 -3.76 -18.71 28.02
N ALA A 392 -2.71 -19.45 27.65
CA ALA A 392 -1.96 -20.31 28.56
C ALA A 392 -0.46 -20.35 28.24
N ASN A 393 0.33 -20.67 29.26
CA ASN A 393 1.77 -20.91 29.13
C ASN A 393 2.06 -22.12 28.23
N LYS A 394 3.28 -22.13 27.66
CA LYS A 394 3.78 -23.18 26.78
C LYS A 394 3.04 -23.26 25.45
N PHE A 395 2.71 -22.10 24.89
CA PHE A 395 1.97 -22.00 23.64
C PHE A 395 2.70 -22.72 22.52
N ALA A 396 1.96 -23.48 21.70
CA ALA A 396 2.51 -24.33 20.64
C ALA A 396 3.62 -25.32 21.08
N GLY A 397 3.73 -25.61 22.38
CA GLY A 397 4.79 -26.45 22.94
C GLY A 397 6.12 -25.73 23.22
N ASP A 398 6.24 -24.44 22.87
CA ASP A 398 7.40 -23.63 23.23
C ASP A 398 7.30 -23.18 24.69
N LYS A 399 8.29 -23.55 25.51
CA LYS A 399 8.30 -23.28 26.95
C LYS A 399 8.61 -21.84 27.32
N THR A 400 9.11 -21.03 26.38
CA THR A 400 9.43 -19.62 26.63
C THR A 400 8.17 -18.77 26.61
N ILE A 401 7.22 -19.08 25.73
CA ILE A 401 5.98 -18.33 25.55
C ILE A 401 5.03 -18.57 26.74
N ARG A 402 4.61 -17.48 27.36
CA ARG A 402 3.71 -17.42 28.50
C ARG A 402 2.36 -16.80 28.10
N GLN A 403 1.38 -17.01 28.97
CA GLN A 403 0.14 -16.25 28.90
C GLN A 403 0.43 -14.76 29.09
N GLY A 404 -0.21 -13.91 28.28
CA GLY A 404 0.01 -12.47 28.27
C GLY A 404 1.10 -11.98 27.31
N ASP A 405 1.96 -12.85 26.80
CA ASP A 405 2.86 -12.49 25.69
C ASP A 405 2.05 -12.28 24.40
N ILE A 406 2.56 -11.46 23.48
CA ILE A 406 2.03 -11.39 22.11
C ILE A 406 3.03 -12.09 21.21
N VAL A 407 2.53 -12.98 20.36
CA VAL A 407 3.34 -13.82 19.48
C VAL A 407 2.84 -13.77 18.04
N THR A 408 3.72 -14.06 17.10
CA THR A 408 3.37 -14.21 15.68
C THR A 408 3.98 -15.49 15.12
N ARG A 409 3.43 -16.00 14.01
CA ARG A 409 4.00 -17.15 13.32
C ARG A 409 5.38 -16.79 12.77
N LYS A 410 6.36 -17.66 13.02
CA LYS A 410 7.75 -17.49 12.60
C LYS A 410 8.02 -18.19 11.26
N THR A 411 7.59 -19.44 11.14
CA THR A 411 7.92 -20.31 10.00
C THR A 411 6.69 -21.11 9.55
N THR A 412 6.67 -21.58 8.31
CA THR A 412 5.70 -22.55 7.76
C THR A 412 5.69 -23.89 8.50
N ALA A 413 6.75 -24.22 9.24
CA ALA A 413 6.78 -25.40 10.12
C ALA A 413 5.94 -25.24 11.41
N GLY A 414 5.16 -24.15 11.56
CA GLY A 414 4.29 -23.90 12.71
C GLY A 414 4.99 -23.38 13.97
N GLN A 415 6.22 -22.87 13.84
CA GLN A 415 6.92 -22.21 14.95
C GLN A 415 6.37 -20.81 15.19
N TRP A 416 6.43 -20.38 16.46
CA TRP A 416 5.99 -19.06 16.91
C TRP A 416 7.18 -18.27 17.46
N GLN A 417 7.08 -16.95 17.45
CA GLN A 417 8.07 -16.05 18.05
C GLN A 417 7.38 -14.97 18.87
N ILE A 418 8.02 -14.56 19.96
CA ILE A 418 7.56 -13.47 20.81
C ILE A 418 7.76 -12.15 20.05
N VAL A 419 6.70 -11.34 20.04
CA VAL A 419 6.69 -9.95 19.57
C VAL A 419 6.63 -9.00 20.76
N PHE A 420 5.95 -9.39 21.84
CA PHE A 420 5.89 -8.64 23.09
C PHE A 420 5.99 -9.62 24.25
N ASP A 421 7.06 -9.50 25.06
CA ASP A 421 7.19 -10.22 26.32
C ASP A 421 6.56 -9.38 27.43
N ALA A 422 5.43 -9.87 27.96
CA ALA A 422 4.68 -9.14 28.99
C ALA A 422 5.47 -8.99 30.29
N SER A 423 6.32 -9.96 30.60
CA SER A 423 7.04 -10.03 31.86
C SER A 423 8.16 -8.99 31.96
N ASP A 424 8.73 -8.57 30.83
CA ASP A 424 9.76 -7.53 30.77
C ASP A 424 9.23 -6.14 31.14
N VAL A 425 7.95 -5.89 30.85
CA VAL A 425 7.29 -4.58 31.08
C VAL A 425 6.32 -4.60 32.26
N GLY A 426 6.35 -5.65 33.06
CA GLY A 426 5.59 -5.76 34.31
C GLY A 426 4.10 -6.04 34.13
N ILE A 427 3.69 -6.55 32.97
CA ILE A 427 2.34 -7.08 32.75
C ILE A 427 2.28 -8.52 33.29
N THR A 428 1.40 -8.76 34.25
CA THR A 428 1.27 -10.06 34.96
C THR A 428 -0.06 -10.76 34.73
N LYS A 429 -1.01 -10.07 34.10
CA LYS A 429 -2.32 -10.60 33.70
C LYS A 429 -2.32 -10.86 32.20
N ASN A 430 -3.16 -11.78 31.74
CA ASN A 430 -3.29 -12.04 30.32
C ASN A 430 -3.69 -10.76 29.59
N VAL A 431 -3.07 -10.55 28.44
CA VAL A 431 -3.48 -9.55 27.46
C VAL A 431 -4.70 -10.11 26.75
N ASN A 432 -5.83 -9.44 26.94
CA ASN A 432 -7.16 -9.99 26.62
C ASN A 432 -7.76 -9.39 25.36
N ALA A 433 -7.19 -8.31 24.83
CA ALA A 433 -7.51 -7.75 23.52
C ALA A 433 -6.27 -6.98 23.05
N ILE A 434 -6.04 -6.94 21.74
CA ILE A 434 -4.93 -6.18 21.15
C ILE A 434 -5.38 -5.48 19.87
N GLU A 435 -4.78 -4.33 19.60
CA GLU A 435 -4.85 -3.63 18.31
C GLU A 435 -3.49 -2.99 18.07
N VAL A 436 -2.89 -3.21 16.90
CA VAL A 436 -1.60 -2.60 16.54
C VAL A 436 -1.87 -1.34 15.71
N MET A 437 -1.46 -0.21 16.23
CA MET A 437 -1.62 1.07 15.55
C MET A 437 -0.57 1.24 14.44
N PRO A 438 -0.82 2.03 13.38
CA PRO A 438 0.13 2.25 12.29
C PRO A 438 1.52 2.76 12.70
N ASN A 439 1.63 3.41 13.86
CA ASN A 439 2.92 3.87 14.41
C ASN A 439 3.63 2.81 15.29
N GLY A 440 3.17 1.56 15.27
CA GLY A 440 3.76 0.43 15.99
C GLY A 440 3.39 0.34 17.47
N SER A 441 2.64 1.31 18.03
CA SER A 441 2.12 1.19 19.39
C SER A 441 0.98 0.17 19.46
N ILE A 442 0.82 -0.47 20.61
CA ILE A 442 -0.17 -1.55 20.80
C ILE A 442 -1.21 -1.07 21.80
N LEU A 443 -2.48 -1.02 21.40
CA LEU A 443 -3.60 -0.90 22.33
C LEU A 443 -3.88 -2.28 22.93
N MET A 444 -4.21 -2.34 24.21
CA MET A 444 -4.53 -3.60 24.87
C MET A 444 -5.47 -3.44 26.05
N SER A 445 -6.28 -4.48 26.29
CA SER A 445 -6.99 -4.71 27.56
C SER A 445 -6.34 -5.86 28.33
N LEU A 446 -6.69 -5.99 29.61
CA LEU A 446 -6.13 -7.00 30.50
C LEU A 446 -7.24 -7.88 31.08
N ALA A 447 -7.03 -9.18 31.20
CA ALA A 447 -8.06 -10.11 31.65
C ALA A 447 -8.48 -9.91 33.14
N ALA A 448 -7.63 -9.24 33.92
CA ALA A 448 -7.86 -8.94 35.32
C ALA A 448 -7.18 -7.63 35.72
N ALA A 449 -7.67 -7.02 36.80
CA ALA A 449 -7.09 -5.81 37.34
C ALA A 449 -5.63 -6.04 37.78
N GLN A 450 -4.77 -5.06 37.49
CA GLN A 450 -3.40 -4.99 38.01
C GLN A 450 -2.89 -3.55 38.04
N ASN A 451 -1.87 -3.31 38.85
CA ASN A 451 -1.12 -2.06 38.82
C ASN A 451 -0.02 -2.13 37.75
N VAL A 452 -0.19 -1.36 36.67
CA VAL A 452 0.76 -1.27 35.55
C VAL A 452 1.87 -0.26 35.88
N PRO A 453 3.15 -0.62 35.73
CA PRO A 453 4.27 0.29 36.00
C PRO A 453 4.17 1.61 35.24
N GLY A 454 4.33 2.73 35.95
CA GLY A 454 4.29 4.08 35.35
C GLY A 454 2.89 4.62 35.05
N LEU A 455 1.83 3.80 35.14
CA LEU A 455 0.47 4.19 34.78
C LEU A 455 -0.49 4.20 35.99
N GLY A 456 -0.50 3.13 36.79
CA GLY A 456 -1.43 2.96 37.91
C GLY A 456 -2.28 1.68 37.79
N GLU A 457 -3.38 1.62 38.56
CA GLU A 457 -4.31 0.49 38.51
C GLU A 457 -5.14 0.54 37.22
N VAL A 458 -5.12 -0.56 36.46
CA VAL A 458 -5.86 -0.77 35.22
C VAL A 458 -6.86 -1.90 35.44
N GLN A 459 -8.12 -1.66 35.09
CA GLN A 459 -9.22 -2.61 35.18
C GLN A 459 -9.43 -3.35 33.84
N PRO A 460 -10.15 -4.49 33.83
CA PRO A 460 -10.35 -5.27 32.59
C PRO A 460 -11.21 -4.61 31.51
N GLN A 461 -11.97 -3.59 31.88
CA GLN A 461 -12.76 -2.77 30.97
C GLN A 461 -11.99 -1.56 30.41
N ASP A 462 -10.73 -1.40 30.78
CA ASP A 462 -9.89 -0.30 30.32
C ASP A 462 -9.08 -0.70 29.09
N ILE A 463 -8.66 0.30 28.31
CA ILE A 463 -7.69 0.15 27.23
C ILE A 463 -6.48 1.01 27.57
N ILE A 464 -5.31 0.38 27.54
CA ILE A 464 -4.02 1.04 27.69
C ILE A 464 -3.25 0.94 26.39
N ARG A 465 -2.32 1.89 26.18
CA ARG A 465 -1.46 1.91 25.00
C ARG A 465 -0.02 1.71 25.42
N PHE A 466 0.61 0.70 24.82
CA PHE A 466 2.04 0.46 24.95
C PHE A 466 2.76 1.12 23.77
N ILE A 467 3.70 2.02 24.10
CA ILE A 467 4.60 2.65 23.14
C ILE A 467 5.94 1.91 23.21
N PRO A 468 6.26 1.03 22.26
CA PRO A 468 7.50 0.28 22.29
C PRO A 468 8.70 1.17 21.99
N THR A 469 9.77 0.97 22.75
CA THR A 469 11.14 1.33 22.36
C THR A 469 11.90 0.12 21.81
N SER A 470 11.50 -1.09 22.21
CA SER A 470 11.89 -2.37 21.62
C SER A 470 10.77 -3.41 21.79
N LEU A 471 10.63 -4.27 20.77
CA LEU A 471 9.75 -5.44 20.75
C LEU A 471 10.61 -6.73 20.69
N GLY A 472 9.97 -7.89 20.89
CA GLY A 472 10.57 -9.22 20.88
C GLY A 472 10.90 -9.75 22.28
N ASP A 473 11.83 -10.70 22.36
CA ASP A 473 12.27 -11.35 23.62
C ASP A 473 12.84 -10.37 24.67
N ASN A 474 13.16 -9.13 24.30
CA ASN A 474 13.58 -8.07 25.21
C ASN A 474 12.68 -6.85 24.97
N THR A 475 11.47 -6.91 25.53
CA THR A 475 10.46 -5.86 25.31
C THR A 475 10.70 -4.69 26.26
N ALA A 476 10.71 -3.47 25.73
CA ALA A 476 10.85 -2.26 26.52
C ALA A 476 10.02 -1.14 25.93
N GLY A 477 9.42 -0.31 26.79
CA GLY A 477 8.59 0.79 26.37
C GLY A 477 7.87 1.44 27.55
N THR A 478 6.86 2.24 27.24
CA THR A 478 6.06 2.95 28.24
C THR A 478 4.58 2.74 28.00
N PHE A 479 3.80 2.71 29.09
CA PHE A 479 2.34 2.67 29.02
C PHE A 479 1.73 4.05 29.19
N GLU A 480 0.66 4.30 28.44
CA GLU A 480 -0.23 5.46 28.60
C GLU A 480 -1.70 5.03 28.62
N TRP A 481 -2.56 5.87 29.19
CA TRP A 481 -3.99 5.66 29.18
C TRP A 481 -4.53 5.89 27.77
N PHE A 482 -5.38 4.98 27.28
CA PHE A 482 -6.12 5.18 26.03
C PHE A 482 -7.63 5.32 26.29
N LEU A 483 -8.21 4.44 27.10
CA LEU A 483 -9.61 4.51 27.53
C LEU A 483 -9.73 4.05 28.99
N ASP A 484 -10.28 4.90 29.85
CA ASP A 484 -10.85 4.43 31.12
C ASP A 484 -12.29 3.96 30.84
N GLY A 485 -12.53 2.67 30.99
CA GLY A 485 -13.81 2.06 30.66
C GLY A 485 -14.95 2.58 31.53
N SER A 486 -14.65 2.94 32.79
CA SER A 486 -15.64 3.38 33.75
C SER A 486 -16.20 4.77 33.41
N ASP A 487 -15.38 5.64 32.82
CA ASP A 487 -15.80 6.96 32.33
C ASP A 487 -16.79 6.89 31.15
N VAL A 488 -16.75 5.79 30.39
CA VAL A 488 -17.69 5.51 29.28
C VAL A 488 -18.75 4.48 29.64
N GLY A 489 -18.89 4.18 30.94
CA GLY A 489 -20.01 3.43 31.51
C GLY A 489 -19.81 1.91 31.62
N LEU A 490 -18.62 1.37 31.32
CA LEU A 490 -18.27 -0.02 31.56
C LEU A 490 -17.88 -0.19 33.03
N THR A 491 -18.70 -0.86 33.84
CA THR A 491 -18.55 -0.86 35.31
C THR A 491 -18.74 -2.22 35.97
N THR A 492 -19.09 -3.24 35.21
CA THR A 492 -19.41 -4.58 35.71
C THR A 492 -18.47 -5.65 35.17
N SER A 493 -18.50 -6.83 35.79
CA SER A 493 -17.61 -7.93 35.41
C SER A 493 -17.93 -8.58 34.06
N GLY A 494 -19.12 -8.35 33.49
CA GLY A 494 -19.46 -8.80 32.13
C GLY A 494 -18.94 -7.85 31.06
N GLU A 495 -18.58 -6.62 31.44
CA GLU A 495 -18.19 -5.54 30.53
C GLU A 495 -16.67 -5.45 30.34
N ARG A 496 -15.95 -6.55 30.60
CA ARG A 496 -14.50 -6.63 30.36
C ARG A 496 -14.28 -6.68 28.87
N ILE A 497 -13.31 -5.92 28.38
CA ILE A 497 -12.98 -5.85 26.96
C ILE A 497 -12.11 -7.06 26.61
N ASP A 498 -12.54 -7.81 25.60
CA ASP A 498 -11.84 -8.99 25.06
C ASP A 498 -11.65 -8.95 23.54
N ALA A 499 -12.21 -7.95 22.85
CA ALA A 499 -11.83 -7.68 21.47
C ALA A 499 -11.79 -6.18 21.22
N ILE A 500 -10.82 -5.74 20.42
CA ILE A 500 -10.65 -4.35 20.01
C ILE A 500 -10.29 -4.35 18.52
N TYR A 501 -10.83 -3.41 17.76
CA TYR A 501 -10.16 -2.97 16.54
C TYR A 501 -10.38 -1.47 16.32
N MET A 502 -9.45 -0.84 15.61
CA MET A 502 -9.60 0.53 15.14
C MET A 502 -9.93 0.51 13.65
N GLN A 503 -11.06 1.09 13.25
CA GLN A 503 -11.28 1.33 11.81
C GLN A 503 -10.63 2.64 11.43
N ARG A 504 -9.78 2.60 10.41
CA ARG A 504 -9.08 3.79 9.93
C ARG A 504 -10.01 4.72 9.15
N ASP A 505 -9.60 5.97 9.03
CA ASP A 505 -10.18 7.00 8.16
C ASP A 505 -11.68 7.25 8.31
N ILE A 506 -12.21 7.01 9.51
CA ILE A 506 -13.62 7.25 9.86
C ILE A 506 -13.74 7.97 11.20
N GLU A 507 -14.79 8.78 11.33
CA GLU A 507 -15.19 9.33 12.61
C GLU A 507 -15.61 8.18 13.56
N ASN A 508 -15.22 8.27 14.83
CA ASN A 508 -15.54 7.29 15.86
C ASN A 508 -14.91 5.90 15.59
N PRO A 509 -13.56 5.80 15.65
CA PRO A 509 -12.83 4.63 15.17
C PRO A 509 -12.74 3.45 16.16
N LEU A 510 -13.07 3.62 17.45
CA LEU A 510 -12.90 2.54 18.42
C LEU A 510 -14.10 1.59 18.41
N ARG A 511 -13.83 0.30 18.19
CA ARG A 511 -14.79 -0.81 18.27
C ARG A 511 -14.29 -1.81 19.29
N ILE A 512 -15.20 -2.33 20.10
CA ILE A 512 -14.91 -3.34 21.11
C ILE A 512 -15.95 -4.45 21.10
N SER A 513 -15.58 -5.62 21.60
CA SER A 513 -16.49 -6.61 22.18
C SER A 513 -16.17 -6.81 23.66
N THR A 514 -17.01 -7.57 24.35
CA THR A 514 -16.87 -7.82 25.79
C THR A 514 -17.21 -9.26 26.14
N THR A 515 -16.57 -9.76 27.20
CA THR A 515 -16.72 -11.15 27.72
C THR A 515 -18.14 -11.59 28.15
N GLY A 516 -19.11 -10.68 28.12
CA GLY A 516 -20.46 -10.94 28.61
C GLY A 516 -21.42 -9.79 28.37
N SER A 517 -22.65 -9.93 28.87
CA SER A 517 -23.67 -8.90 28.71
C SER A 517 -23.43 -7.68 29.59
N GLY A 518 -23.81 -6.51 29.07
CA GLY A 518 -23.67 -5.23 29.76
C GLY A 518 -24.69 -4.18 29.35
N SER A 519 -24.47 -2.97 29.87
CA SER A 519 -25.40 -1.85 29.75
C SER A 519 -24.69 -0.50 29.87
N VAL A 520 -24.50 0.19 28.74
CA VAL A 520 -23.75 1.45 28.66
C VAL A 520 -24.62 2.64 28.20
N PRO A 521 -24.16 3.89 28.36
CA PRO A 521 -24.83 5.07 27.80
C PRO A 521 -24.95 4.98 26.28
N ARG A 522 -26.15 5.27 25.73
CA ARG A 522 -26.42 5.23 24.29
C ARG A 522 -26.31 6.60 23.64
N THR A 523 -25.72 6.70 22.45
CA THR A 523 -25.59 7.96 21.70
C THR A 523 -26.92 8.63 21.40
N SER A 524 -27.98 7.87 21.14
CA SER A 524 -29.33 8.39 20.91
C SER A 524 -30.09 8.75 22.20
N GLY A 525 -29.40 8.74 23.35
CA GLY A 525 -29.98 8.89 24.68
C GLY A 525 -30.44 7.55 25.28
N GLY A 526 -30.42 7.48 26.62
CA GLY A 526 -30.78 6.28 27.38
C GLY A 526 -29.64 5.27 27.47
N THR A 527 -30.01 3.99 27.49
CA THR A 527 -29.09 2.87 27.73
C THR A 527 -29.06 1.94 26.51
N LEU A 528 -27.87 1.49 26.14
CA LEU A 528 -27.63 0.42 25.18
C LEU A 528 -27.31 -0.85 25.96
N LYS A 529 -28.12 -1.90 25.77
CA LYS A 529 -27.81 -3.25 26.25
C LYS A 529 -27.09 -4.01 25.16
N PHE A 530 -26.18 -4.88 25.56
CA PHE A 530 -25.40 -5.73 24.68
C PHE A 530 -25.09 -7.07 25.35
N ALA A 531 -24.65 -8.02 24.54
CA ALA A 531 -24.20 -9.36 24.91
C ALA A 531 -22.76 -9.60 24.39
N ASP A 532 -22.22 -10.77 24.69
CA ASP A 532 -20.87 -11.22 24.35
C ASP A 532 -20.62 -11.38 22.85
N GLU A 533 -21.68 -11.53 22.06
CA GLU A 533 -21.58 -11.60 20.61
C GLU A 533 -21.64 -10.24 19.88
N ASP A 534 -21.78 -9.14 20.61
CA ASP A 534 -22.00 -7.81 20.04
C ASP A 534 -20.69 -7.05 19.83
N ILE A 535 -20.66 -6.18 18.82
CA ILE A 535 -19.59 -5.20 18.63
C ILE A 535 -20.15 -3.80 18.89
N LEU A 536 -19.53 -3.09 19.82
CA LEU A 536 -19.91 -1.73 20.20
C LEU A 536 -18.98 -0.71 19.55
N ASN A 537 -19.52 0.44 19.15
CA ASN A 537 -18.75 1.57 18.63
C ASN A 537 -18.87 2.79 19.55
N LEU A 538 -17.73 3.29 20.02
CA LEU A 538 -17.66 4.49 20.85
C LEU A 538 -17.81 5.75 19.99
N VAL A 539 -18.84 6.55 20.26
CA VAL A 539 -19.16 7.80 19.56
C VAL A 539 -18.84 9.01 20.42
N GLY A 540 -18.21 10.01 19.81
CA GLY A 540 -17.75 11.23 20.49
C GLY A 540 -16.62 10.94 21.49
N GLY A 541 -15.79 9.94 21.18
CA GLY A 541 -14.72 9.47 22.04
C GLY A 541 -13.71 10.57 22.38
N ILE A 542 -13.54 10.85 23.67
CA ILE A 542 -12.37 11.53 24.22
C ILE A 542 -11.52 10.44 24.85
N PHE A 543 -10.27 10.31 24.41
CA PHE A 543 -9.33 9.28 24.85
C PHE A 543 -8.36 9.82 25.92
N GLY A 544 -7.77 8.90 26.67
CA GLY A 544 -6.88 9.17 27.80
C GLY A 544 -7.52 8.82 29.15
N ALA A 545 -6.89 9.27 30.24
CA ALA A 545 -7.33 8.91 31.60
C ALA A 545 -8.64 9.57 32.06
N ASN A 546 -9.12 10.61 31.36
CA ASN A 546 -10.43 11.22 31.59
C ASN A 546 -11.25 11.01 30.31
N SER A 547 -11.66 9.78 30.10
CA SER A 547 -12.32 9.39 28.86
C SER A 547 -13.75 9.93 28.81
N ALA A 548 -14.32 10.02 27.62
CA ALA A 548 -15.73 10.36 27.46
C ALA A 548 -16.27 9.80 26.16
N GLY A 549 -17.60 9.69 26.08
CA GLY A 549 -18.29 9.25 24.88
C GLY A 549 -19.55 8.47 25.24
N THR A 550 -20.22 8.00 24.21
CA THR A 550 -21.41 7.13 24.34
C THR A 550 -21.36 6.06 23.28
N TRP A 551 -22.13 5.00 23.45
CA TRP A 551 -22.04 3.83 22.59
C TRP A 551 -23.22 3.73 21.62
N ARG A 552 -22.93 3.16 20.45
CA ARG A 552 -23.94 2.60 19.54
C ARG A 552 -23.55 1.17 19.18
N MET A 553 -24.55 0.40 18.75
CA MET A 553 -24.32 -0.95 18.22
C MET A 553 -23.64 -0.85 16.85
N SER A 554 -22.54 -1.57 16.67
CA SER A 554 -21.86 -1.74 15.38
C SER A 554 -22.27 -3.07 14.74
N LEU A 555 -22.29 -4.15 15.52
CA LEU A 555 -22.84 -5.45 15.15
C LEU A 555 -23.74 -5.93 16.30
N ASP A 556 -24.99 -6.22 15.98
CA ASP A 556 -25.91 -6.95 16.88
C ASP A 556 -25.79 -8.44 16.56
N GLY A 557 -24.91 -9.15 17.27
CA GLY A 557 -24.58 -10.54 16.97
C GLY A 557 -25.77 -11.48 17.21
N SER A 558 -26.69 -11.08 18.08
CA SER A 558 -27.96 -11.75 18.31
C SER A 558 -28.82 -11.86 17.04
N THR A 559 -28.62 -10.98 16.05
CA THR A 559 -29.31 -11.01 14.75
C THR A 559 -28.65 -11.95 13.73
N VAL A 560 -27.42 -12.39 13.96
CA VAL A 560 -26.70 -13.30 13.08
C VAL A 560 -27.06 -14.75 13.45
N PRO A 561 -27.59 -15.56 12.49
CA PRO A 561 -28.00 -16.93 12.77
C PRO A 561 -26.90 -17.79 13.40
N GLY A 562 -27.11 -18.17 14.66
CA GLY A 562 -26.22 -19.06 15.41
C GLY A 562 -25.20 -18.34 16.29
N LEU A 563 -24.95 -17.06 16.07
CA LEU A 563 -23.94 -16.29 16.80
C LEU A 563 -24.38 -15.88 18.22
N ALA A 564 -25.69 -15.76 18.46
CA ALA A 564 -26.29 -15.43 19.77
C ALA A 564 -25.97 -16.40 20.94
N LYS A 565 -25.15 -17.44 20.70
CA LYS A 565 -24.70 -18.43 21.70
C LYS A 565 -23.19 -18.46 21.83
N GLU A 566 -22.51 -17.69 20.99
CA GLU A 566 -21.06 -17.64 20.90
C GLU A 566 -20.60 -16.29 21.44
N ASP A 567 -19.31 -16.20 21.73
CA ASP A 567 -18.66 -15.00 22.25
C ASP A 567 -17.60 -14.55 21.23
N ILE A 568 -17.64 -13.27 20.85
CA ILE A 568 -16.63 -12.65 19.98
C ILE A 568 -15.44 -12.24 20.84
N SER A 569 -14.48 -13.14 20.98
CA SER A 569 -13.31 -12.96 21.83
C SER A 569 -12.07 -12.46 21.09
N ASN A 570 -12.13 -12.28 19.77
CA ASN A 570 -11.00 -11.81 18.98
C ASN A 570 -11.49 -11.01 17.77
N LEU A 571 -10.94 -9.81 17.58
CA LEU A 571 -11.19 -8.98 16.40
C LEU A 571 -9.87 -8.44 15.86
N ALA A 572 -9.70 -8.45 14.55
CA ALA A 572 -8.64 -7.72 13.87
C ALA A 572 -9.20 -7.20 12.55
N ARG A 573 -8.77 -6.04 12.07
CA ARG A 573 -9.20 -5.52 10.78
C ARG A 573 -8.03 -5.48 9.81
N VAL A 574 -8.19 -6.14 8.67
CA VAL A 574 -7.26 -5.99 7.54
C VAL A 574 -7.70 -4.77 6.77
N GLU A 575 -7.01 -3.66 7.02
CA GLU A 575 -7.35 -2.35 6.47
C GLU A 575 -6.76 -2.18 5.07
N THR A 576 -7.63 -2.10 4.08
CA THR A 576 -7.30 -1.92 2.65
C THR A 576 -7.99 -0.69 2.08
N TYR A 577 -7.48 -0.17 0.96
CA TYR A 577 -8.11 0.93 0.22
C TYR A 577 -8.59 0.43 -1.15
N PRO A 578 -9.87 0.63 -1.53
CA PRO A 578 -10.89 1.40 -0.81
C PRO A 578 -11.42 0.67 0.44
N ALA A 579 -11.80 1.41 1.47
CA ALA A 579 -12.13 0.87 2.81
C ALA A 579 -13.29 -0.16 2.87
N HIS A 580 -14.05 -0.31 1.78
CA HIS A 580 -15.11 -1.31 1.67
C HIS A 580 -14.58 -2.72 1.36
N ASP A 581 -13.34 -2.85 0.89
CA ASP A 581 -12.67 -4.13 0.64
C ASP A 581 -11.97 -4.67 1.90
N SER A 582 -11.87 -3.86 2.94
CA SER A 582 -11.23 -4.25 4.20
C SER A 582 -11.99 -5.40 4.85
N THR A 583 -11.24 -6.38 5.35
CA THR A 583 -11.82 -7.59 5.96
C THR A 583 -11.81 -7.48 7.48
N LEU A 584 -12.96 -7.70 8.12
CA LEU A 584 -13.00 -7.96 9.56
C LEU A 584 -12.65 -9.43 9.83
N LEU A 585 -11.61 -9.67 10.62
CA LEU A 585 -11.25 -11.01 11.10
C LEU A 585 -11.81 -11.22 12.49
N THR A 586 -12.52 -12.32 12.69
CA THR A 586 -13.22 -12.66 13.93
C THR A 586 -12.78 -14.03 14.43
N GLY A 587 -12.48 -14.14 15.72
CA GLY A 587 -12.34 -15.42 16.42
C GLY A 587 -13.44 -15.57 17.47
N LEU A 588 -13.83 -16.82 17.73
CA LEU A 588 -14.90 -17.15 18.68
C LEU A 588 -14.36 -17.99 19.83
N ASP A 589 -14.92 -17.80 21.03
CA ASP A 589 -14.44 -18.42 22.27
C ASP A 589 -14.60 -19.95 22.30
N SER A 590 -15.57 -20.44 21.54
CA SER A 590 -16.14 -21.78 21.63
C SER A 590 -16.27 -22.43 20.24
N ALA A 591 -16.50 -23.75 20.21
CA ALA A 591 -16.82 -24.43 18.96
C ALA A 591 -18.21 -24.00 18.49
N PHE A 592 -18.29 -23.44 17.29
CA PHE A 592 -19.45 -22.66 16.87
C PHE A 592 -20.16 -23.25 15.66
N LYS A 593 -21.41 -22.80 15.47
CA LYS A 593 -22.14 -22.96 14.21
C LYS A 593 -22.88 -21.67 13.84
N VAL A 594 -22.25 -20.84 13.02
CA VAL A 594 -22.76 -19.53 12.58
C VAL A 594 -23.07 -19.59 11.09
N ASN A 595 -24.25 -19.14 10.66
CA ASN A 595 -24.69 -19.19 9.26
C ASN A 595 -24.54 -20.57 8.58
N ASN A 596 -24.74 -21.65 9.35
CA ASN A 596 -24.51 -23.05 8.96
C ASN A 596 -23.06 -23.46 8.70
N VAL A 597 -22.10 -22.55 8.85
CA VAL A 597 -20.67 -22.86 8.88
C VAL A 597 -20.32 -23.30 10.29
N SER A 598 -19.58 -24.41 10.41
CA SER A 598 -19.07 -24.89 11.71
C SER A 598 -17.58 -24.64 11.80
N GLY A 599 -17.10 -24.32 13.00
CA GLY A 599 -15.69 -24.11 13.25
C GLY A 599 -15.34 -24.28 14.72
N THR A 600 -14.10 -23.96 15.06
CA THR A 600 -13.49 -24.13 16.37
C THR A 600 -12.85 -22.82 16.85
N PRO A 601 -12.51 -22.69 18.15
CA PRO A 601 -11.76 -21.53 18.67
C PRO A 601 -10.35 -21.34 18.09
N PHE A 602 -9.94 -22.22 17.17
CA PHE A 602 -8.64 -22.18 16.50
C PHE A 602 -8.74 -21.64 15.08
N ASP A 603 -9.97 -21.40 14.60
CA ASP A 603 -10.24 -20.89 13.25
C ASP A 603 -10.33 -19.35 13.30
N VAL A 604 -9.92 -18.71 12.19
CA VAL A 604 -10.11 -17.27 11.97
C VAL A 604 -11.17 -17.10 10.89
N MET A 605 -12.22 -16.35 11.21
CA MET A 605 -13.36 -16.11 10.34
C MET A 605 -13.27 -14.74 9.68
N ASP A 606 -13.81 -14.65 8.47
CA ASP A 606 -14.26 -13.38 7.91
C ASP A 606 -15.56 -13.02 8.64
N GLY A 607 -15.55 -11.95 9.42
CA GLY A 607 -16.66 -11.47 10.24
C GLY A 607 -17.79 -10.83 9.44
N ASP A 608 -17.53 -10.41 8.20
CA ASP A 608 -18.55 -9.83 7.32
C ASP A 608 -19.28 -10.93 6.54
N LEU A 609 -18.54 -11.97 6.13
CA LEU A 609 -19.06 -13.09 5.33
C LEU A 609 -19.41 -14.33 6.16
N TRP A 610 -18.99 -14.40 7.43
CA TRP A 610 -19.17 -15.53 8.34
C TRP A 610 -18.68 -16.87 7.77
N GLN A 611 -17.50 -16.84 7.15
CA GLN A 611 -16.81 -18.01 6.59
C GLN A 611 -15.36 -18.08 7.07
N PRO A 612 -14.74 -19.27 7.17
CA PRO A 612 -13.38 -19.39 7.66
C PRO A 612 -12.39 -18.85 6.62
N VAL A 613 -11.52 -17.95 7.04
CA VAL A 613 -10.36 -17.49 6.27
C VAL A 613 -9.20 -18.45 6.51
N ILE A 614 -9.04 -18.89 7.76
CA ILE A 614 -8.00 -19.84 8.17
C ILE A 614 -8.63 -20.90 9.07
N VAL A 615 -8.37 -22.18 8.78
CA VAL A 615 -8.81 -23.31 9.61
C VAL A 615 -7.63 -23.83 10.42
N GLY A 616 -7.79 -23.91 11.74
CA GLY A 616 -6.74 -24.38 12.66
C GLY A 616 -5.50 -23.49 12.67
N PHE A 617 -5.68 -22.16 12.65
CA PHE A 617 -4.59 -21.18 12.66
C PHE A 617 -3.67 -21.39 13.88
N THR A 618 -4.28 -21.56 15.06
CA THR A 618 -3.57 -21.71 16.33
C THR A 618 -3.65 -23.13 16.88
N PRO A 619 -2.63 -23.62 17.59
CA PRO A 619 -2.66 -24.96 18.20
C PRO A 619 -3.39 -24.99 19.55
N GLN A 620 -3.71 -23.82 20.11
CA GLN A 620 -4.35 -23.60 21.41
C GLN A 620 -5.17 -22.32 21.33
N LYS A 621 -6.11 -22.15 22.26
CA LYS A 621 -7.00 -20.97 22.31
C LYS A 621 -6.17 -19.71 22.57
N ILE A 622 -6.54 -18.63 21.89
CA ILE A 622 -5.98 -17.29 22.03
C ILE A 622 -6.99 -16.36 22.71
N ASP A 623 -6.49 -15.39 23.46
CA ASP A 623 -7.29 -14.35 24.11
C ASP A 623 -7.38 -13.09 23.24
N ALA A 624 -6.48 -12.90 22.26
CA ALA A 624 -6.50 -11.71 21.42
C ALA A 624 -5.86 -11.96 20.05
N MET A 625 -6.23 -11.14 19.05
CA MET A 625 -5.70 -11.15 17.69
C MET A 625 -5.57 -9.71 17.17
N ALA A 626 -4.53 -9.40 16.39
CA ALA A 626 -4.40 -8.16 15.62
C ALA A 626 -3.58 -8.41 14.36
N VAL A 627 -3.60 -7.45 13.43
CA VAL A 627 -2.67 -7.39 12.30
C VAL A 627 -1.49 -6.49 12.70
N GLY A 628 -0.25 -6.97 12.56
CA GLY A 628 0.96 -6.20 12.88
C GLY A 628 2.09 -6.43 11.89
N SER A 629 2.99 -5.44 11.77
CA SER A 629 4.10 -5.42 10.79
C SER A 629 5.43 -5.95 11.32
#